data_AF-A0A2W4L6D3-F1
#
_entry.id   AF-A0A2W4L6D3-F1
#
_cell.length_a   1.000
_cell.length_b   1.000
_cell.length_c   1.000
_cell.angle_alpha   90.00
_cell.angle_beta   90.00
_cell.angle_gamma   90.00
#
_symmetry.space_group_name_H-M   'P 1'
#
loop_
_entity.id
_entity.type
_entity.pdbx_description
1 polymer ?
#
loop_
_entity_poly.entity_id
_entity_poly.type
_entity_poly.pdbx_seq_one_letter_code
_entity_poly.pdbx_strand_id
1 'polypeptide(L)'
;MGALKPWHIAVLVVVLILLFGSKRLPDAARSLGRSLRIIKAETRSLVDDNDLATKADAQVGRQPLPPNTVEQQSTSTTSAADPARRTQDT
;
A
#
# COMPACT_ATOMS: atom_id res chain seq x y z
N MET A 1 -1.30 -38.21 -19.06
CA MET A 1 -2.07 -37.14 -18.39
C MET A 1 -1.25 -35.87 -18.39
N GLY A 2 -1.27 -35.15 -19.52
CA GLY A 2 -0.38 -34.01 -19.79
C GLY A 2 -0.83 -32.78 -19.03
N ALA A 3 -0.30 -32.62 -17.81
CA ALA A 3 -0.45 -31.40 -17.03
C ALA A 3 0.11 -30.22 -17.86
N LEU A 4 -0.80 -29.39 -18.34
CA LEU A 4 -0.60 -27.99 -18.69
C LEU A 4 0.77 -27.71 -19.31
N LYS A 5 1.00 -28.18 -20.55
CA LYS A 5 2.20 -27.76 -21.30
C LYS A 5 2.25 -26.23 -21.23
N PRO A 6 3.37 -25.62 -20.77
CA PRO A 6 3.52 -24.17 -20.59
C PRO A 6 3.07 -23.35 -21.81
N TRP A 7 3.11 -23.96 -22.98
CA TRP A 7 2.53 -23.48 -24.23
C TRP A 7 1.09 -22.96 -24.13
N HIS A 8 0.18 -23.65 -23.42
CA HIS A 8 -1.22 -23.23 -23.33
C HIS A 8 -1.36 -21.93 -22.53
N ILE A 9 -0.56 -21.76 -21.49
CA ILE A 9 -0.55 -20.55 -20.65
C ILE A 9 -0.05 -19.36 -21.49
N ALA A 10 0.98 -19.55 -22.31
CA ALA A 10 1.48 -18.51 -23.21
C ALA A 10 0.39 -18.04 -24.20
N VAL A 11 -0.34 -18.99 -24.82
CA VAL A 11 -1.46 -18.66 -25.72
C VAL A 11 -2.56 -17.89 -24.97
N LEU A 12 -2.92 -18.30 -23.76
CA LEU A 12 -3.96 -17.66 -22.96
C LEU A 12 -3.58 -16.22 -22.60
N VAL A 13 -2.32 -15.99 -22.19
CA VAL A 13 -1.79 -14.64 -21.92
C VAL A 13 -1.81 -13.76 -23.18
N VAL A 14 -1.42 -14.31 -24.32
CA VAL A 14 -1.45 -13.57 -25.60
C VAL A 14 -2.88 -13.14 -25.95
N VAL A 15 -3.86 -14.05 -25.82
CA VAL A 15 -5.28 -13.73 -26.06
C VAL A 15 -5.77 -12.65 -25.08
N LEU A 16 -5.41 -12.76 -23.80
CA LEU A 16 -5.74 -11.77 -22.76
C LEU A 16 -5.16 -10.39 -23.08
N ILE A 17 -3.91 -10.32 -23.56
CA ILE A 17 -3.28 -9.07 -23.99
C ILE A 17 -3.97 -8.49 -25.23
N LEU A 18 -4.42 -9.33 -26.18
CA LEU A 18 -5.16 -8.87 -27.35
C LEU A 18 -6.53 -8.28 -26.99
N LEU A 19 -7.27 -8.92 -26.06
CA LEU A 19 -8.60 -8.48 -25.65
C LEU A 19 -8.55 -7.24 -24.75
N PHE A 20 -7.67 -7.23 -23.75
CA PHE A 20 -7.61 -6.15 -22.76
C PHE A 20 -6.60 -5.04 -23.12
N GLY A 21 -5.63 -5.34 -23.98
CA GLY A 21 -4.56 -4.42 -24.37
C GLY A 21 -3.32 -4.51 -23.46
N SER A 22 -2.14 -4.25 -24.05
CA SER A 22 -0.83 -4.38 -23.41
C SER A 22 -0.61 -3.50 -22.17
N LYS A 23 -1.36 -2.39 -22.03
CA LYS A 23 -1.30 -1.51 -20.84
C LYS A 23 -2.28 -1.90 -19.74
N ARG A 24 -3.42 -2.50 -20.05
CA ARG A 24 -4.49 -2.75 -19.05
C ARG A 24 -4.23 -3.97 -18.20
N LEU A 25 -3.66 -5.02 -18.77
CA LEU A 25 -3.32 -6.24 -18.05
C LEU A 25 -2.27 -6.01 -16.93
N PRO A 26 -1.12 -5.34 -17.19
CA PRO A 26 -0.17 -5.04 -16.12
C PRO A 26 -0.69 -3.98 -15.13
N ASP A 27 -1.52 -3.05 -15.57
CA ASP A 27 -2.10 -2.02 -14.70
C ASP A 27 -3.12 -2.63 -13.72
N ALA A 28 -4.02 -3.47 -14.21
CA ALA A 28 -4.95 -4.24 -13.39
C ALA A 28 -4.22 -5.20 -12.44
N ALA A 29 -3.20 -5.91 -12.92
CA ALA A 29 -2.39 -6.76 -12.05
C ALA A 29 -1.67 -5.96 -10.94
N ARG A 30 -1.20 -4.74 -11.23
CA ARG A 30 -0.54 -3.85 -10.25
C ARG A 30 -1.50 -3.25 -9.23
N SER A 31 -2.73 -2.92 -9.62
CA SER A 31 -3.75 -2.41 -8.67
C SER A 31 -4.27 -3.54 -7.78
N LEU A 32 -4.61 -4.69 -8.38
CA LEU A 32 -5.03 -5.89 -7.66
C LEU A 32 -3.93 -6.42 -6.74
N GLY A 33 -2.67 -6.42 -7.19
CA GLY A 33 -1.52 -6.84 -6.39
C GLY A 33 -1.28 -5.97 -5.16
N ARG A 34 -1.57 -4.66 -5.23
CA ARG A 34 -1.51 -3.76 -4.07
C ARG A 34 -2.58 -4.09 -3.03
N SER A 35 -3.82 -4.33 -3.45
CA SER A 35 -4.90 -4.76 -2.54
C SER A 35 -4.63 -6.13 -1.93
N LEU A 36 -4.13 -7.09 -2.72
CA LEU A 36 -3.75 -8.42 -2.22
C LEU A 36 -2.57 -8.36 -1.25
N ARG A 37 -1.62 -7.43 -1.39
CA ARG A 37 -0.49 -7.28 -0.46
C ARG A 37 -0.94 -6.87 0.93
N ILE A 38 -1.92 -5.96 1.02
CA ILE A 38 -2.47 -5.50 2.30
C ILE A 38 -3.18 -6.67 2.98
N ILE A 39 -4.07 -7.35 2.25
CA ILE A 39 -4.79 -8.52 2.76
C ILE A 39 -3.83 -9.63 3.15
N LYS A 40 -2.77 -9.87 2.35
CA LYS A 40 -1.74 -10.86 2.66
C LYS A 40 -0.95 -10.49 3.91
N ALA A 41 -0.64 -9.22 4.14
CA ALA A 41 0.06 -8.78 5.35
C ALA A 41 -0.80 -8.98 6.61
N GLU A 42 -2.08 -8.64 6.54
CA GLU A 42 -3.03 -8.87 7.64
C GLU A 42 -3.26 -10.37 7.90
N THR A 43 -3.48 -11.16 6.84
CA THR A 43 -3.65 -12.62 6.94
C THR A 43 -2.39 -13.29 7.46
N ARG A 44 -1.21 -12.78 7.07
CA ARG A 44 0.07 -13.33 7.52
C ARG A 44 0.31 -13.07 8.99
N SER A 45 -0.16 -11.96 9.57
CA SER A 45 -0.11 -11.78 11.02
C SER A 45 -0.92 -12.86 11.77
N LEU A 46 -2.04 -13.32 11.21
CA LEU A 46 -2.88 -14.37 11.79
C LEU A 46 -2.25 -15.77 11.67
N VAL A 47 -1.42 -15.98 10.65
CA VAL A 47 -0.71 -17.26 10.41
C VAL A 47 0.64 -17.29 11.13
N ASP A 48 1.35 -16.15 11.19
CA ASP A 48 2.67 -16.00 11.81
C ASP A 48 2.58 -16.02 13.35
N ASP A 49 1.41 -15.79 13.97
CA ASP A 49 1.18 -15.99 15.42
C ASP A 49 1.41 -17.46 15.87
N ASN A 50 1.56 -18.41 14.93
CA ASN A 50 1.91 -19.81 15.22
C ASN A 50 3.40 -20.17 14.97
N ASP A 51 4.18 -19.34 14.27
CA ASP A 51 5.54 -19.68 13.80
C ASP A 51 6.49 -18.44 13.86
N LEU A 52 7.09 -18.22 15.04
CA LEU A 52 7.91 -17.03 15.40
C LEU A 52 9.22 -16.79 14.60
N ALA A 53 9.51 -17.48 13.50
CA ALA A 53 10.85 -17.40 12.89
C ALA A 53 10.89 -17.61 11.36
N THR A 54 10.60 -16.56 10.59
CA THR A 54 11.40 -16.21 9.40
C THR A 54 11.40 -14.69 9.24
N LYS A 55 12.13 -14.09 10.17
CA LYS A 55 12.76 -12.77 10.14
C LYS A 55 13.28 -12.45 8.72
N ALA A 56 12.87 -11.28 8.19
CA ALA A 56 13.60 -10.54 7.16
C ALA A 56 13.53 -10.99 5.69
N ASP A 57 12.34 -11.22 5.11
CA ASP A 57 12.19 -10.93 3.68
C ASP A 57 11.61 -9.52 3.49
N ALA A 58 12.45 -8.67 2.92
CA ALA A 58 12.13 -7.36 2.38
C ALA A 58 12.02 -6.15 3.34
N GLN A 59 13.18 -5.60 3.68
CA GLN A 59 13.46 -4.14 3.60
C GLN A 59 13.14 -3.54 2.19
N VAL A 60 12.09 -3.97 1.49
CA VAL A 60 11.72 -3.50 0.14
C VAL A 60 10.69 -2.38 0.30
N GLY A 61 11.25 -1.23 0.62
CA GLY A 61 10.59 0.07 0.62
C GLY A 61 11.65 1.11 0.92
N ARG A 62 12.77 1.09 0.18
CA ARG A 62 13.82 2.11 0.27
C ARG A 62 13.18 3.48 0.20
N GLN A 63 13.21 4.18 1.32
CA GLN A 63 12.92 5.60 1.45
C GLN A 63 14.10 6.38 0.86
N PRO A 64 13.93 7.23 -0.17
CA PRO A 64 14.84 8.34 -0.40
C PRO A 64 14.40 9.46 0.55
N LEU A 65 15.24 9.77 1.53
CA LEU A 65 15.10 10.99 2.32
C LEU A 65 15.44 12.20 1.43
N PRO A 66 14.60 13.24 1.36
CA PRO A 66 15.09 14.57 1.03
C PRO A 66 15.74 15.16 2.31
N PRO A 67 17.05 15.49 2.29
CA PRO A 67 17.65 16.27 3.35
C PRO A 67 17.30 17.74 3.09
N ASN A 68 16.41 18.30 3.90
CA ASN A 68 16.42 19.73 4.18
C ASN A 68 15.98 19.95 5.63
N THR A 69 16.98 19.96 6.51
CA THR A 69 17.27 21.04 7.47
C THR A 69 16.55 22.35 7.09
N VAL A 70 15.95 23.16 7.95
CA VAL A 70 16.20 23.51 9.36
C VAL A 70 14.94 24.27 9.87
N GLU A 71 14.73 24.26 11.19
CA GLU A 71 14.20 25.40 11.99
C GLU A 71 12.71 25.85 11.92
N GLN A 72 12.03 25.60 13.05
CA GLN A 72 11.55 26.66 13.97
C GLN A 72 10.16 27.30 13.72
N GLN A 73 9.14 26.72 14.36
CA GLN A 73 8.15 27.46 15.15
C GLN A 73 7.57 26.47 16.18
N SER A 74 8.00 26.44 17.46
CA SER A 74 7.55 27.35 18.53
C SER A 74 6.01 27.42 18.52
N THR A 75 5.20 26.90 19.43
CA THR A 75 5.29 26.72 20.89
C THR A 75 4.04 25.93 21.36
N SER A 76 4.24 24.95 22.25
CA SER A 76 3.38 24.54 23.37
C SER A 76 1.85 24.80 23.37
N THR A 77 1.11 23.70 23.58
CA THR A 77 0.04 23.54 24.59
C THR A 77 -1.34 24.18 24.38
N THR A 78 -2.32 23.29 24.21
CA THR A 78 -3.73 23.39 24.60
C THR A 78 -3.99 24.37 25.75
N SER A 79 -4.77 25.42 25.49
CA SER A 79 -5.57 26.06 26.53
C SER A 79 -6.86 26.61 25.93
N ALA A 80 -7.96 26.27 26.59
CA ALA A 80 -9.33 26.59 26.31
C ALA A 80 -9.57 28.03 25.82
N ALA A 81 -10.27 28.17 24.69
CA ALA A 81 -11.04 29.36 24.35
C ALA A 81 -12.54 28.99 24.42
N ASP A 82 -13.03 29.12 25.64
CA ASP A 82 -14.40 29.10 26.15
C ASP A 82 -15.32 30.11 25.39
N PRO A 83 -16.65 29.87 25.27
CA PRO A 83 -17.52 30.51 24.29
C PRO A 83 -17.95 31.92 24.74
N ALA A 84 -17.14 32.92 24.43
CA ALA A 84 -17.48 34.33 24.59
C ALA A 84 -18.27 34.88 23.37
N ARG A 85 -19.47 34.32 23.10
CA ARG A 85 -20.44 34.90 22.14
C ARG A 85 -21.67 35.45 22.86
N ARG A 86 -21.46 36.36 23.82
CA ARG A 86 -22.50 37.18 24.45
C ARG A 86 -21.89 38.53 24.83
N THR A 87 -22.52 39.64 24.38
CA THR A 87 -22.12 41.07 24.55
C THR A 87 -20.95 41.46 23.63
N GLN A 88 -20.89 42.50 22.80
CA GLN A 88 -21.51 43.81 22.51
C GLN A 88 -21.24 44.02 20.99
N ASP A 89 -21.93 44.79 20.15
CA ASP A 89 -22.28 46.21 20.22
C ASP A 89 -23.02 46.60 18.91
N THR A 90 -23.84 47.66 18.95
CA THR A 90 -24.73 48.29 17.92
C THR A 90 -26.15 47.76 17.82
#